data_AF-A0A544TS75-F1
#
_entry.id   AF-A0A544TS75-F1
#
_cell.length_a   1.000
_cell.length_b   1.000
_cell.length_c   1.000
_cell.angle_alpha   90.00
_cell.angle_beta   90.00
_cell.angle_gamma   90.00
#
_symmetry.space_group_name_H-M   'P 1'
#
loop_
_entity.id
_entity.type
_entity.pdbx_description
1 polymer ?
#
loop_
_entity_poly.entity_id
_entity_poly.type
_entity_poly.pdbx_seq_one_letter_code
_entity_poly.pdbx_strand_id
1 'polypeptide(L)'
;MKALEEEANYLEKVKEEGQINREIIYLMDEHIHRMRIAVTNRMQYRGLFILTLVKRSVYSLKKLVTSKSKHNLKKRMTKNKNIIQLKVDMSKAAIEYLKAHMTPEKEETYLLIIGEYNEMILKFKLAKTGVDSVHYMQVKREIQDKAFQAERDEIQNLFENGEITLEVTRKMRKQINIREAYWMEENSVHSH
;
A
#
# COMPACT_ATOMS: atom_id res chain seq x y z
N MET A 1 -8.93 -2.16 17.35
CA MET A 1 -9.64 -3.46 17.31
C MET A 1 -10.84 -3.41 16.38
N LYS A 2 -11.75 -2.42 16.48
CA LYS A 2 -12.95 -2.32 15.62
C LYS A 2 -12.68 -2.27 14.09
N ALA A 3 -11.65 -1.58 13.63
CA ALA A 3 -11.28 -1.59 12.20
C ALA A 3 -10.86 -2.99 11.68
N LEU A 4 -10.20 -3.80 12.53
CA LEU A 4 -9.84 -5.19 12.21
C LEU A 4 -11.04 -6.14 12.28
N GLU A 5 -12.06 -5.80 13.07
CA GLU A 5 -13.33 -6.53 13.09
C GLU A 5 -14.09 -6.31 11.79
N GLU A 6 -14.07 -5.09 11.24
CA GLU A 6 -14.67 -4.82 9.93
C GLU A 6 -13.98 -5.54 8.77
N GLU A 7 -12.66 -5.70 8.81
CA GLU A 7 -11.95 -6.56 7.85
C GLU A 7 -12.42 -8.02 7.95
N ALA A 8 -12.66 -8.52 9.16
CA ALA A 8 -13.17 -9.87 9.39
C ALA A 8 -14.62 -10.02 8.92
N ASN A 9 -15.48 -9.04 9.22
CA ASN A 9 -16.87 -9.02 8.79
C ASN A 9 -16.99 -8.98 7.25
N TYR A 10 -16.14 -8.19 6.59
CA TYR A 10 -16.06 -8.17 5.13
C TYR A 10 -15.66 -9.54 4.58
N LEU A 11 -14.65 -10.18 5.17
CA LEU A 11 -14.23 -11.51 4.73
C LEU A 11 -15.35 -12.54 4.94
N GLU A 12 -16.10 -12.49 6.03
CA GLU A 12 -17.25 -13.39 6.28
C GLU A 12 -18.35 -13.22 5.24
N LYS A 13 -18.76 -11.99 4.90
CA LYS A 13 -19.73 -11.74 3.81
C LYS A 13 -19.28 -12.37 2.50
N VAL A 14 -18.01 -12.19 2.15
CA VAL A 14 -17.43 -12.74 0.93
C VAL A 14 -17.31 -14.29 0.97
N LYS A 15 -17.20 -14.90 2.16
CA LYS A 15 -17.28 -16.37 2.33
C LYS A 15 -18.70 -16.87 2.07
N GLU A 16 -19.71 -16.20 2.62
CA GLU A 16 -21.12 -16.56 2.47
C GLU A 16 -21.60 -16.46 1.01
N GLU A 17 -21.12 -15.46 0.28
CA GLU A 17 -21.41 -15.28 -1.15
C GLU A 17 -20.74 -16.35 -2.05
N GLY A 18 -19.88 -17.21 -1.51
CA GLY A 18 -19.25 -18.32 -2.23
C GLY A 18 -18.28 -17.90 -3.34
N GLN A 19 -17.90 -16.62 -3.41
CA GLN A 19 -17.09 -16.07 -4.51
C GLN A 19 -15.61 -16.45 -4.44
N ILE A 20 -15.16 -17.11 -3.37
CA ILE A 20 -13.75 -17.33 -3.06
C ILE A 20 -13.42 -18.79 -2.73
N ASN A 21 -12.29 -19.27 -3.26
CA ASN A 21 -11.77 -20.62 -3.00
C ASN A 21 -11.36 -20.78 -1.52
N ARG A 22 -11.66 -21.94 -0.92
CA ARG A 22 -11.29 -22.36 0.45
C ARG A 22 -9.82 -22.09 0.81
N GLU A 23 -8.91 -22.24 -0.16
CA GLU A 23 -7.49 -21.96 0.07
C GLU A 23 -7.18 -20.46 0.26
N ILE A 24 -7.90 -19.57 -0.44
CA ILE A 24 -7.76 -18.11 -0.31
C ILE A 24 -8.38 -17.65 1.02
N ILE A 25 -9.52 -18.23 1.39
CA ILE A 25 -10.18 -17.99 2.68
C ILE A 25 -9.21 -18.25 3.84
N TYR A 26 -8.57 -19.42 3.84
CA TYR A 26 -7.57 -19.79 4.84
C TYR A 26 -6.41 -18.79 4.94
N LEU A 27 -5.91 -18.32 3.79
CA LEU A 27 -4.81 -17.34 3.76
C LEU A 27 -5.22 -15.97 4.32
N MET A 28 -6.47 -15.56 4.15
CA MET A 28 -6.99 -14.31 4.70
C MET A 28 -7.27 -14.41 6.19
N ASP A 29 -7.80 -15.54 6.66
CA ASP A 29 -7.96 -15.79 8.10
C ASP A 29 -6.60 -15.72 8.82
N GLU A 30 -5.55 -16.33 8.24
CA GLU A 30 -4.18 -16.19 8.75
C GLU A 30 -3.66 -14.73 8.71
N HIS A 31 -4.07 -13.94 7.73
CA HIS A 31 -3.67 -12.54 7.61
C HIS A 31 -4.28 -11.70 8.73
N ILE A 32 -5.60 -11.81 8.93
CA ILE A 32 -6.33 -11.13 10.01
C ILE A 32 -5.78 -11.56 11.37
N HIS A 33 -5.53 -12.86 11.56
CA HIS A 33 -4.97 -13.37 12.80
C HIS A 33 -3.60 -12.75 13.11
N ARG A 34 -2.70 -12.66 12.11
CA ARG A 34 -1.40 -12.00 12.27
C ARG A 34 -1.53 -10.51 12.60
N MET A 35 -2.45 -9.80 11.95
CA MET A 35 -2.70 -8.39 12.25
C MET A 35 -3.25 -8.20 13.67
N ARG A 36 -4.15 -9.09 14.12
CA ARG A 36 -4.66 -9.09 15.48
C ARG A 36 -3.53 -9.26 16.49
N ILE A 37 -2.66 -10.27 16.31
CA ILE A 37 -1.49 -10.47 17.17
C ILE A 37 -0.56 -9.25 17.16
N ALA A 38 -0.34 -8.64 15.99
CA ALA A 38 0.51 -7.44 15.86
C ALA A 38 0.02 -6.26 16.70
N VAL A 39 -1.31 -6.07 16.75
CA VAL A 39 -1.95 -4.98 17.48
C VAL A 39 -2.05 -5.29 18.98
N THR A 40 -2.24 -6.56 19.37
CA THR A 40 -2.40 -6.94 20.79
C THR A 40 -1.07 -7.16 21.51
N ASN A 41 -0.02 -7.68 20.84
CA ASN A 41 1.26 -8.00 21.48
C ASN A 41 2.48 -7.86 20.55
N ARG A 42 3.25 -6.78 20.75
CA ARG A 42 4.42 -6.41 19.94
C ARG A 42 5.57 -7.44 19.98
N MET A 43 5.69 -8.24 21.06
CA MET A 43 6.74 -9.26 21.23
C MET A 43 6.42 -10.56 20.46
N GLN A 44 5.16 -10.97 20.42
CA GLN A 44 4.73 -12.16 19.66
C GLN A 44 4.79 -11.92 18.15
N TYR A 45 4.56 -10.68 17.71
CA TYR A 45 4.73 -10.27 16.31
C TYR A 45 6.17 -10.43 15.81
N ARG A 46 7.18 -10.09 16.63
CA ARG A 46 8.60 -10.27 16.29
C ARG A 46 8.93 -11.75 16.02
N GLY A 47 8.40 -12.67 16.83
CA GLY A 47 8.57 -14.12 16.62
C GLY A 47 7.94 -14.63 15.32
N LEU A 48 6.72 -14.17 15.01
CA LEU A 48 6.05 -14.50 13.73
C LEU A 48 6.82 -13.95 12.52
N PHE A 49 7.34 -12.73 12.63
CA PHE A 49 8.13 -12.11 11.56
C PHE A 49 9.40 -12.92 11.27
N ILE A 50 10.13 -13.33 12.32
CA ILE A 50 11.32 -14.21 12.20
C ILE A 50 10.94 -15.55 11.54
N LEU A 51 9.84 -16.18 11.97
CA LEU A 51 9.35 -17.44 11.37
C LEU A 51 8.99 -17.29 9.89
N THR A 52 8.41 -16.16 9.48
CA THR A 52 8.12 -15.89 8.06
C THR A 52 9.38 -15.68 7.22
N LEU A 53 10.40 -15.00 7.76
CA LEU A 53 11.70 -14.83 7.09
C LEU A 53 12.39 -16.18 6.91
N VAL A 54 12.41 -17.03 7.94
CA VAL A 54 12.98 -18.39 7.86
C VAL A 54 12.25 -19.24 6.82
N LYS A 55 10.92 -19.26 6.83
CA LYS A 55 10.14 -19.99 5.81
C LYS A 55 10.39 -19.48 4.39
N ARG A 56 10.59 -18.16 4.21
CA ARG A 56 10.88 -17.54 2.92
C ARG A 56 12.27 -17.95 2.40
N SER A 57 13.27 -18.01 3.27
CA SER A 57 14.62 -18.50 2.95
C SER A 57 14.65 -19.99 2.61
N VAL A 58 13.88 -20.82 3.31
CA VAL A 58 13.76 -22.25 2.98
C VAL A 58 13.02 -22.46 1.65
N TYR A 59 12.01 -21.63 1.35
CA TYR A 59 11.26 -21.73 0.10
C TYR A 59 12.07 -21.26 -1.12
N SER A 60 12.89 -20.21 -1.00
CA SER A 60 13.78 -19.75 -2.07
C SER A 60 14.84 -20.81 -2.41
N LEU A 61 15.40 -21.49 -1.39
CA LEU A 61 16.32 -22.61 -1.57
C LEU A 61 15.67 -23.81 -2.28
N LYS A 62 14.42 -24.18 -1.93
CA LYS A 62 13.67 -25.24 -2.63
C LYS A 62 13.26 -24.88 -4.07
N LYS A 63 13.13 -23.58 -4.38
CA LYS A 63 12.78 -23.10 -5.73
C LYS A 63 13.95 -23.22 -6.71
N LEU A 64 15.20 -23.10 -6.24
CA LEU A 64 16.40 -23.35 -7.05
C LEU A 64 16.50 -24.81 -7.53
N VAL A 65 15.92 -25.76 -6.79
CA VAL A 65 15.97 -27.19 -7.10
C VAL A 65 14.83 -27.64 -8.04
N THR A 66 13.78 -26.84 -8.23
CA THR A 66 12.60 -27.24 -9.01
C THR A 66 12.39 -26.35 -10.23
N SER A 67 12.95 -26.75 -11.37
CA SER A 67 12.56 -26.20 -12.68
C SER A 67 11.08 -26.50 -12.91
N LYS A 68 10.22 -25.48 -12.97
CA LYS A 68 8.77 -25.65 -13.13
C LYS A 68 8.23 -24.89 -14.34
N SER A 69 7.49 -25.66 -15.15
CA SER A 69 6.74 -25.29 -16.35
C SER A 69 5.88 -24.01 -16.22
N LYS A 70 5.87 -23.21 -17.31
CA LYS A 70 5.14 -21.93 -17.48
C LYS A 70 3.66 -21.98 -17.06
N HIS A 71 2.99 -23.13 -17.15
CA HIS A 71 1.57 -23.28 -16.78
C HIS A 71 1.32 -23.07 -15.28
N ASN A 72 2.25 -23.49 -14.41
CA ASN A 72 2.13 -23.30 -12.95
C ASN A 72 2.35 -21.85 -12.52
N LEU A 73 3.07 -21.07 -13.33
CA LEU A 73 3.33 -19.64 -13.08
C LEU A 73 2.07 -18.80 -13.27
N LYS A 74 1.32 -19.03 -14.36
CA LYS A 74 0.10 -18.27 -14.67
C LYS A 74 -0.99 -18.46 -13.61
N LYS A 75 -1.19 -19.71 -13.14
CA LYS A 75 -2.13 -20.04 -12.05
C LYS A 75 -1.73 -19.43 -10.70
N ARG A 76 -0.43 -19.30 -10.44
CA ARG A 76 0.09 -18.61 -9.24
C ARG A 76 -0.12 -17.09 -9.32
N MET A 77 0.09 -16.49 -10.49
CA MET A 77 -0.12 -15.05 -10.68
C MET A 77 -1.59 -14.65 -10.51
N THR A 78 -2.54 -15.41 -11.09
CA THR A 78 -3.98 -15.13 -10.93
C THR A 78 -4.42 -15.27 -9.49
N LYS A 79 -3.97 -16.32 -8.79
CA LYS A 79 -4.23 -16.50 -7.35
C LYS A 79 -3.69 -15.34 -6.52
N ASN A 80 -2.46 -14.90 -6.79
CA ASN A 80 -1.85 -13.79 -6.06
C ASN A 80 -2.61 -12.47 -6.30
N LYS A 81 -3.05 -12.21 -7.53
CA LYS A 81 -3.88 -11.04 -7.87
C LYS A 81 -5.20 -11.03 -7.09
N ASN A 82 -5.86 -12.17 -6.94
CA ASN A 82 -7.11 -12.28 -6.18
C ASN A 82 -6.88 -12.04 -4.69
N ILE A 83 -5.82 -12.62 -4.12
CA ILE A 83 -5.42 -12.39 -2.72
C ILE A 83 -5.16 -10.90 -2.46
N ILE A 84 -4.42 -10.26 -3.36
CA ILE A 84 -4.07 -8.85 -3.21
C ILE A 84 -5.30 -7.95 -3.35
N GLN A 85 -6.20 -8.27 -4.29
CA GLN A 85 -7.46 -7.54 -4.45
C GLN A 85 -8.29 -7.61 -3.17
N LEU A 86 -8.43 -8.81 -2.59
CA LEU A 86 -9.20 -9.03 -1.37
C LEU A 86 -8.66 -8.22 -0.19
N LYS A 87 -7.33 -8.16 -0.04
CA LYS A 87 -6.70 -7.31 0.98
C LYS A 87 -7.00 -5.83 0.79
N VAL A 88 -6.97 -5.33 -0.46
CA VAL A 88 -7.34 -3.95 -0.76
C VAL A 88 -8.78 -3.68 -0.39
N ASP A 89 -9.70 -4.60 -0.69
CA ASP A 89 -11.12 -4.41 -0.42
C ASP A 89 -11.43 -4.47 1.09
N MET A 90 -10.79 -5.37 1.83
CA MET A 90 -10.84 -5.40 3.30
C MET A 90 -10.33 -4.08 3.91
N SER A 91 -9.20 -3.56 3.44
CA SER A 91 -8.66 -2.29 3.91
C SER A 91 -9.57 -1.10 3.60
N LYS A 92 -10.29 -1.13 2.47
CA LYS A 92 -11.29 -0.09 2.14
C LYS A 92 -12.49 -0.15 3.08
N ALA A 93 -13.01 -1.34 3.38
CA ALA A 93 -14.10 -1.51 4.35
C ALA A 93 -13.72 -0.94 5.72
N ALA A 94 -12.47 -1.19 6.16
CA ALA A 94 -11.94 -0.60 7.39
C ALA A 94 -11.88 0.95 7.33
N ILE A 95 -11.44 1.53 6.21
CA ILE A 95 -11.44 2.99 6.01
C ILE A 95 -12.86 3.57 6.04
N GLU A 96 -13.83 2.91 5.38
CA GLU A 96 -15.22 3.36 5.36
C GLU A 96 -15.82 3.39 6.76
N TYR A 97 -15.56 2.35 7.56
CA TYR A 97 -15.94 2.34 8.97
C TYR A 97 -15.32 3.49 9.76
N LEU A 98 -14.02 3.72 9.60
CA LEU A 98 -13.31 4.80 10.30
C LEU A 98 -13.87 6.17 9.91
N LYS A 99 -14.16 6.40 8.63
CA LYS A 99 -14.78 7.65 8.17
C LYS A 99 -16.18 7.85 8.73
N ALA A 100 -16.99 6.80 8.79
CA ALA A 100 -18.37 6.88 9.30
C ALA A 100 -18.45 7.12 10.81
N HIS A 101 -17.44 6.68 11.57
CA HIS A 101 -17.41 6.77 13.03
C HIS A 101 -16.46 7.86 13.55
N MET A 102 -15.95 8.72 12.67
CA MET A 102 -15.05 9.80 13.03
C MET A 102 -15.79 10.85 13.86
N THR A 103 -15.26 11.17 15.03
CA THR A 103 -15.75 12.26 15.88
C THR A 103 -14.68 13.35 16.00
N PRO A 104 -15.04 14.62 16.22
CA PRO A 104 -14.08 15.72 16.33
C PRO A 104 -12.98 15.48 17.39
N GLU A 105 -13.33 14.80 18.48
CA GLU A 105 -12.40 14.46 19.56
C GLU A 105 -11.34 13.41 19.19
N LYS A 106 -11.60 12.59 18.17
CA LYS A 106 -10.74 11.46 17.77
C LYS A 106 -10.28 11.55 16.32
N GLU A 107 -10.56 12.68 15.67
CA GLU A 107 -10.31 12.92 14.26
C GLU A 107 -8.84 12.69 13.90
N GLU A 108 -7.92 13.27 14.66
CA GLU A 108 -6.46 13.11 14.43
C GLU A 108 -6.03 11.63 14.45
N THR A 109 -6.49 10.86 15.44
CA THR A 109 -6.17 9.43 15.56
C THR A 109 -6.76 8.64 14.39
N TYR A 110 -7.97 8.96 13.96
CA TYR A 110 -8.65 8.26 12.88
C TYR A 110 -8.00 8.57 11.53
N LEU A 111 -7.63 9.83 11.29
CA LEU A 111 -6.89 10.26 10.10
C LEU A 111 -5.53 9.57 10.01
N LEU A 112 -4.80 9.43 11.13
CA LEU A 112 -3.55 8.69 11.17
C LEU A 112 -3.73 7.22 10.75
N ILE A 113 -4.73 6.53 11.33
CA ILE A 113 -5.02 5.13 11.00
C ILE A 113 -5.45 4.98 9.53
N ILE A 114 -6.25 5.92 9.00
CA ILE A 114 -6.64 5.95 7.58
C ILE A 114 -5.40 6.13 6.69
N GLY A 115 -4.44 6.96 7.10
CA GLY A 115 -3.15 7.13 6.43
C GLY A 115 -2.39 5.80 6.27
N GLU A 116 -2.24 5.05 7.37
CA GLU A 116 -1.60 3.73 7.39
C GLU A 116 -2.30 2.73 6.43
N TYR A 117 -3.64 2.71 6.43
CA TYR A 117 -4.40 1.87 5.51
C TYR A 117 -4.21 2.27 4.04
N ASN A 118 -4.18 3.57 3.73
CA ASN A 118 -3.93 4.05 2.38
C ASN A 118 -2.53 3.66 1.88
N GLU A 119 -1.51 3.77 2.73
CA GLU A 119 -0.15 3.31 2.41
C GLU A 119 -0.11 1.80 2.15
N MET A 120 -0.81 1.01 2.98
CA MET A 120 -0.91 -0.43 2.82
C MET A 120 -1.64 -0.82 1.51
N ILE A 121 -2.73 -0.13 1.16
CA ILE A 121 -3.44 -0.30 -0.12
C ILE A 121 -2.52 0.00 -1.31
N LEU A 122 -1.72 1.07 -1.22
CA LEU A 122 -0.76 1.41 -2.26
C LEU A 122 0.23 0.26 -2.45
N LYS A 123 0.87 -0.22 -1.38
CA LYS A 123 1.81 -1.35 -1.42
C LYS A 123 1.18 -2.61 -2.03
N PHE A 124 -0.08 -2.90 -1.72
CA PHE A 124 -0.82 -4.02 -2.32
C PHE A 124 -1.06 -3.82 -3.82
N LYS A 125 -1.52 -2.65 -4.26
CA LYS A 125 -1.74 -2.38 -5.68
C LYS A 125 -0.45 -2.53 -6.49
N LEU A 126 0.69 -2.11 -5.94
CA LEU A 126 2.01 -2.32 -6.55
C LEU A 126 2.37 -3.80 -6.69
N ALA A 127 2.11 -4.60 -5.66
CA ALA A 127 2.33 -6.04 -5.71
C ALA A 127 1.39 -6.75 -6.71
N LYS A 128 0.20 -6.21 -6.97
CA LYS A 128 -0.82 -6.80 -7.89
C LYS A 128 -0.39 -6.75 -9.35
N THR A 129 0.24 -5.64 -9.74
CA THR A 129 0.59 -5.40 -11.14
C THR A 129 1.74 -6.30 -11.59
N GLY A 130 2.53 -6.84 -10.67
CA GLY A 130 3.65 -7.74 -10.99
C GLY A 130 4.69 -7.09 -11.89
N VAL A 131 4.65 -5.76 -12.01
CA VAL A 131 5.58 -4.96 -12.79
C VAL A 131 6.91 -5.06 -12.06
N ASP A 132 7.97 -5.36 -12.79
CA ASP A 132 9.34 -5.27 -12.28
C ASP A 132 9.45 -4.01 -11.43
N SER A 133 9.75 -4.18 -10.14
CA SER A 133 9.77 -3.08 -9.18
C SER A 133 10.62 -1.92 -9.70
N VAL A 134 11.67 -2.24 -10.48
CA VAL A 134 12.54 -1.29 -11.15
C VAL A 134 11.83 -0.47 -12.23
N HIS A 135 11.14 -1.11 -13.18
CA HIS A 135 10.44 -0.38 -14.25
C HIS A 135 9.26 0.43 -13.71
N TYR A 136 8.53 -0.12 -12.74
CA TYR A 136 7.49 0.63 -12.04
C TYR A 136 8.06 1.85 -11.30
N MET A 137 9.16 1.68 -10.57
CA MET A 137 9.82 2.78 -9.86
C MET A 137 10.34 3.84 -10.83
N GLN A 138 10.90 3.43 -11.97
CA GLN A 138 11.32 4.34 -13.04
C GLN A 138 10.15 5.15 -13.58
N VAL A 139 9.04 4.48 -13.96
CA VAL A 139 7.85 5.16 -14.47
C VAL A 139 7.22 6.06 -13.40
N LYS A 140 7.15 5.62 -12.14
CA LYS A 140 6.66 6.45 -11.03
C LYS A 140 7.52 7.70 -10.87
N ARG A 141 8.84 7.56 -10.93
CA ARG A 141 9.79 8.68 -10.86
C ARG A 141 9.57 9.64 -12.01
N GLU A 142 9.52 9.14 -13.25
CA GLU A 142 9.28 9.97 -14.43
C GLU A 142 7.94 10.74 -14.36
N ILE A 143 6.87 10.09 -13.88
CA ILE A 143 5.57 10.75 -13.71
C ILE A 143 5.65 11.84 -12.64
N GLN A 144 6.32 11.57 -11.52
CA GLN A 144 6.44 12.54 -10.42
C GLN A 144 7.30 13.74 -10.83
N ASP A 145 8.39 13.52 -11.57
CA ASP A 145 9.24 14.58 -12.11
C ASP A 145 8.45 15.47 -13.08
N LYS A 146 7.62 14.87 -13.95
CA LYS A 146 6.72 15.62 -14.84
C LYS A 146 5.67 16.42 -14.07
N ALA A 147 5.13 15.88 -12.98
CA ALA A 147 4.15 16.56 -12.15
C ALA A 147 4.74 17.82 -11.48
N PHE A 148 5.95 17.74 -10.94
CA PHE A 148 6.62 18.91 -10.35
C PHE A 148 6.89 20.02 -11.38
N GLN A 149 7.23 19.66 -12.62
CA GLN A 149 7.39 20.66 -13.67
C GLN A 149 6.05 21.29 -14.07
N ALA A 150 5.00 20.49 -14.26
CA ALA A 150 3.67 21.00 -14.56
C ALA A 150 3.16 21.97 -13.48
N GLU A 151 3.40 21.69 -12.20
CA GLU A 151 3.05 22.61 -11.10
C GLU A 151 3.84 23.94 -11.19
N ARG A 152 5.13 23.91 -11.58
CA ARG A 152 5.94 25.13 -11.74
C ARG A 152 5.50 25.98 -12.92
N ASP A 153 5.16 25.32 -14.03
CA ASP A 153 4.67 25.97 -15.24
C ASP A 153 3.34 26.67 -14.96
N GLU A 154 2.43 26.01 -14.23
CA GLU A 154 1.15 26.62 -13.86
C GLU A 154 1.33 27.83 -12.93
N ILE A 155 2.21 27.73 -11.93
CA ILE A 155 2.53 28.87 -11.07
C ILE A 155 3.12 30.03 -11.88
N GLN A 156 3.95 29.74 -12.89
CA GLN A 156 4.52 30.77 -13.76
C GLN A 156 3.42 31.43 -14.58
N ASN A 157 2.50 30.65 -15.17
CA ASN A 157 1.36 31.18 -15.93
C ASN A 157 0.49 32.09 -15.06
N LEU A 158 0.15 31.67 -13.84
CA LEU A 158 -0.65 32.47 -12.91
C LEU A 158 0.05 33.79 -12.53
N PHE A 159 1.39 33.78 -12.43
CA PHE A 159 2.17 34.99 -12.19
C PHE A 159 2.19 35.92 -13.41
N GLU A 160 2.39 35.37 -14.60
CA GLU A 160 2.40 36.13 -15.87
C GLU A 160 1.03 36.74 -16.19
N ASN A 161 -0.05 36.05 -15.84
CA ASN A 161 -1.43 36.54 -15.95
C ASN A 161 -1.80 37.57 -14.86
N GLY A 162 -0.92 37.80 -13.87
CA GLY A 162 -1.16 38.71 -12.76
C GLY A 162 -2.16 38.21 -11.71
N GLU A 163 -2.51 36.92 -11.73
CA GLU A 163 -3.45 36.30 -10.78
C GLU A 163 -2.82 36.10 -9.39
N ILE A 164 -1.49 35.95 -9.33
CA ILE A 164 -0.74 35.80 -8.08
C ILE A 164 0.44 36.77 -8.01
N THR A 165 0.82 37.15 -6.80
CA THR A 165 1.96 38.04 -6.58
C THR A 165 3.30 37.29 -6.63
N LEU A 166 4.38 38.05 -6.80
CA LEU A 166 5.75 37.53 -6.76
C LEU A 166 6.06 36.82 -5.42
N GLU A 167 5.51 37.32 -4.31
CA GLU A 167 5.72 36.71 -2.99
C GLU A 167 5.04 35.33 -2.89
N VAL A 168 3.80 35.23 -3.38
CA VAL A 168 3.03 33.97 -3.42
C VAL A 168 3.75 32.95 -4.32
N THR A 169 4.19 33.39 -5.50
CA THR A 169 4.98 32.59 -6.45
C THR A 169 6.23 32.00 -5.80
N ARG A 170 6.99 32.83 -5.07
CA ARG A 170 8.20 32.38 -4.34
C ARG A 170 7.88 31.35 -3.26
N LYS A 171 6.81 31.55 -2.49
CA LYS A 171 6.37 30.61 -1.45
C LYS A 171 5.97 29.25 -2.05
N MET A 172 5.19 29.26 -3.13
CA MET A 172 4.73 28.02 -3.79
C MET A 172 5.91 27.25 -4.41
N ARG A 173 6.82 27.92 -5.14
CA ARG A 173 8.03 27.28 -5.67
C ARG A 173 8.91 26.67 -4.59
N LYS A 174 9.05 27.35 -3.45
CA LYS A 174 9.77 26.80 -2.28
C LYS A 174 9.11 25.51 -1.76
N GLN A 175 7.78 25.47 -1.68
CA GLN A 175 7.06 24.27 -1.26
C GLN A 175 7.19 23.10 -2.26
N ILE A 176 7.18 23.40 -3.56
CA ILE A 176 7.46 22.39 -4.61
C ILE A 176 8.86 21.81 -4.42
N ASN A 177 9.88 22.66 -4.29
CA ASN A 177 11.26 22.20 -4.15
C ASN A 177 11.49 21.38 -2.87
N ILE A 178 10.83 21.74 -1.77
CA ILE A 178 10.89 20.94 -0.52
C ILE A 178 10.25 19.56 -0.74
N ARG A 179 9.07 19.49 -1.38
CA ARG A 179 8.41 18.20 -1.70
C ARG A 179 9.26 17.34 -2.64
N GLU A 180 9.87 17.96 -3.65
CA GLU A 180 10.77 17.29 -4.58
C GLU A 180 12.03 16.76 -3.86
N ALA A 181 12.62 17.53 -2.94
CA ALA A 181 13.77 17.09 -2.16
C ALA A 181 13.46 15.88 -1.27
N TYR A 182 12.34 15.90 -0.54
CA TYR A 182 11.89 14.74 0.25
C TYR A 182 11.64 13.52 -0.62
N TRP A 183 11.03 13.72 -1.79
CA TRP A 183 10.79 12.66 -2.76
C TRP A 183 12.11 12.07 -3.32
N MET A 184 13.12 12.89 -3.58
CA MET A 184 14.44 12.43 -4.01
C MET A 184 15.16 11.64 -2.92
N GLU A 185 15.08 12.10 -1.66
CA GLU A 185 15.70 11.44 -0.50
C GLU A 185 15.09 10.06 -0.23
N GLU A 186 13.76 9.95 -0.24
CA GLU A 186 13.02 8.69 -0.05
C GLU A 186 13.40 7.63 -1.12
N ASN A 187 13.62 8.06 -2.36
CA ASN A 187 14.02 7.18 -3.45
C ASN A 187 15.51 6.81 -3.42
N SER A 188 16.37 7.63 -2.82
CA SER A 188 17.81 7.33 -2.69
C SER A 188 18.10 6.26 -1.63
N VAL A 189 17.26 6.16 -0.60
CA VAL A 189 17.36 5.15 0.47
C VAL A 189 16.98 3.75 -0.03
N HIS A 190 16.20 3.64 -1.10
CA HIS A 190 15.75 2.36 -1.67
C HIS A 190 16.70 1.77 -2.73
N SER A 191 17.80 2.46 -3.07
CA SER A 191 18.79 2.00 -4.06
C SER A 191 20.05 1.35 -3.47
N HIS A 192 20.08 1.07 -2.16
CA HIS A 192 21.17 0.36 -1.48
C HIS A 192 20.74 -0.99 -0.89
#